data_AF-T2GAG5-F1
#
_entry.id   AF-T2GAG5-F1
#
_cell.length_a   1.000
_cell.length_b   1.000
_cell.length_c   1.000
_cell.angle_alpha   90.00
_cell.angle_beta   90.00
_cell.angle_gamma   90.00
#
_symmetry.space_group_name_H-M   'P 1'
#
loop_
_entity.id
_entity.type
_entity.pdbx_description
1 polymer ?
#
loop_
_entity_poly.entity_id
_entity_poly.type
_entity_poly.pdbx_seq_one_letter_code
_entity_poly.pdbx_strand_id
1 'polypeptide(L)'
;MAHKEISLKSPAITHNLSKISHCECRKLLFSFANVLRKQLVAQGMDSARVLESIQLAMKEFGAESFAINQECMHLVQETLENFLNAQDKGGDILGRILVHFIFEAPGGRRLIHAEGSEEDTLARREFTPGIIPRPLMRYFLICIRGTVNGVDPFQSLPVLFGSDFKFIEECTATALELANDYRMVEDSEDSPIYFPGFFLDRRVQVFAVELLGKVWQRLEDLPEEWLLRILHNLHSKRRKTVSSIDMERHFTLEDIRQLREAVQQGLAALQHGLQCDFSASRT
;
A
#
# COMPACT_ATOMS: atom_id res chain seq x y z
N MET A 1 28.55 12.07 -20.54
CA MET A 1 28.07 13.39 -20.08
C MET A 1 28.22 13.42 -18.57
N ALA A 2 29.01 14.33 -18.03
CA ALA A 2 29.22 14.44 -16.58
C ALA A 2 27.97 15.06 -15.94
N HIS A 3 27.32 14.33 -15.03
CA HIS A 3 26.28 14.90 -14.18
C HIS A 3 26.94 15.94 -13.29
N LYS A 4 26.57 17.21 -13.50
CA LYS A 4 26.97 18.32 -12.64
C LYS A 4 26.29 18.08 -11.29
N GLU A 5 27.05 17.70 -10.27
CA GLU A 5 26.55 17.60 -8.90
C GLU A 5 26.02 18.98 -8.48
N ILE A 6 24.69 19.13 -8.51
CA ILE A 6 24.04 20.30 -7.92
C ILE A 6 24.15 20.08 -6.41
N SER A 7 24.97 20.90 -5.74
CA SER A 7 25.02 20.92 -4.29
C SER A 7 23.64 21.32 -3.76
N LEU A 8 22.89 20.34 -3.26
CA LEU A 8 21.57 20.50 -2.63
C LEU A 8 21.62 21.31 -1.33
N LYS A 9 22.83 21.66 -0.85
CA LYS A 9 23.07 22.56 0.28
C LYS A 9 23.15 24.04 -0.12
N SER A 10 22.68 24.40 -1.30
CA SER A 10 22.64 25.80 -1.73
C SER A 10 21.47 26.53 -1.04
N PRO A 11 21.73 27.59 -0.25
CA PRO A 11 20.67 28.40 0.38
C PRO A 11 19.65 28.95 -0.62
N ALA A 12 20.06 29.15 -1.87
CA ALA A 12 19.19 29.61 -2.96
C ALA A 12 18.17 28.55 -3.39
N ILE A 13 18.54 27.26 -3.35
CA ILE A 13 17.62 26.15 -3.64
C ILE A 13 16.60 26.02 -2.52
N THR A 14 17.06 26.02 -1.26
CA THR A 14 16.18 25.95 -0.08
C THR A 14 15.21 27.14 -0.02
N HIS A 15 15.68 28.34 -0.34
CA HIS A 15 14.85 29.55 -0.40
C HIS A 15 13.78 29.47 -1.49
N ASN A 16 14.14 29.02 -2.70
CA ASN A 16 13.17 28.85 -3.79
C ASN A 16 12.15 27.76 -3.50
N LEU A 17 12.57 26.63 -2.92
CA LEU A 17 11.67 25.56 -2.49
C LEU A 17 10.68 26.08 -1.44
N SER A 18 11.17 26.76 -0.40
CA SER A 18 10.31 27.37 0.62
C SER A 18 9.29 28.35 0.02
N LYS A 19 9.70 29.17 -0.96
CA LYS A 19 8.80 30.10 -1.65
C LYS A 19 7.70 29.39 -2.45
N ILE A 20 8.05 28.31 -3.16
CA ILE A 20 7.08 27.49 -3.91
C ILE A 20 6.13 26.79 -2.94
N SER A 21 6.66 26.10 -1.92
CA SER A 21 5.86 25.40 -0.91
C SER A 21 4.89 26.34 -0.20
N HIS A 22 5.33 27.53 0.22
CA HIS A 22 4.42 28.52 0.81
C HIS A 22 3.31 28.96 -0.14
N CYS A 23 3.61 29.13 -1.44
CA CYS A 23 2.59 29.50 -2.42
C CYS A 23 1.52 28.41 -2.56
N GLU A 24 1.94 27.15 -2.70
CA GLU A 24 1.02 26.02 -2.85
C GLU A 24 0.24 25.73 -1.56
N CYS A 25 0.87 25.78 -0.38
CA CYS A 25 0.16 25.67 0.89
C CYS A 25 -0.92 26.74 1.06
N ARG A 26 -0.68 27.98 0.61
CA ARG A 26 -1.69 29.05 0.63
C ARG A 26 -2.88 28.73 -0.28
N LYS A 27 -2.63 28.16 -1.46
CA LYS A 27 -3.70 27.73 -2.37
C LYS A 27 -4.51 26.59 -1.77
N LEU A 28 -3.85 25.59 -1.17
CA LEU A 28 -4.51 24.45 -0.52
C LEU A 28 -5.37 24.90 0.67
N LEU A 29 -4.86 25.79 1.53
CA LEU A 29 -5.62 26.37 2.64
C LEU A 29 -6.87 27.13 2.14
N PHE A 30 -6.73 27.87 1.04
CA PHE A 30 -7.87 28.57 0.43
C PHE A 30 -8.90 27.60 -0.16
N SER A 31 -8.45 26.56 -0.87
CA SER A 31 -9.33 25.51 -1.41
C SER A 31 -10.05 24.75 -0.30
N PHE A 32 -9.34 24.39 0.76
CA PHE A 32 -9.89 23.74 1.94
C PHE A 32 -11.00 24.59 2.61
N ALA A 33 -10.73 25.87 2.85
CA ALA A 33 -11.74 26.79 3.39
C ALA A 33 -12.99 26.90 2.50
N ASN A 34 -12.81 26.83 1.17
CA ASN A 34 -13.93 26.82 0.23
C ASN A 34 -14.73 25.52 0.24
N VAL A 35 -14.06 24.36 0.39
CA VAL A 35 -14.73 23.05 0.53
C VAL A 35 -15.58 23.04 1.80
N LEU A 36 -15.01 23.43 2.94
CA LEU A 36 -15.74 23.54 4.21
C LEU A 36 -16.95 24.48 4.09
N ARG A 37 -16.75 25.67 3.50
CA ARG A 37 -17.85 26.62 3.27
C ARG A 37 -19.00 25.99 2.48
N LYS A 38 -18.69 25.30 1.38
CA LYS A 38 -19.71 24.64 0.55
C LYS A 38 -20.46 23.56 1.32
N GLN A 39 -19.76 22.75 2.11
CA GLN A 39 -20.36 21.68 2.92
C GLN A 39 -21.28 22.25 4.00
N LEU A 40 -20.84 23.25 4.75
CA LEU A 40 -21.64 23.86 5.82
C LEU A 40 -22.89 24.57 5.26
N VAL A 41 -22.76 25.24 4.11
CA VAL A 41 -23.92 25.82 3.40
C VAL A 41 -24.89 24.73 2.94
N ALA A 42 -24.39 23.62 2.39
CA ALA A 42 -25.23 22.50 1.97
C ALA A 42 -26.00 21.85 3.14
N GLN A 43 -25.46 21.93 4.36
CA GLN A 43 -26.11 21.50 5.59
C GLN A 43 -27.10 22.53 6.16
N GLY A 44 -27.38 23.61 5.43
CA GLY A 44 -28.36 24.64 5.82
C GLY A 44 -27.83 25.65 6.83
N MET A 45 -26.51 25.75 7.01
CA MET A 45 -25.91 26.72 7.90
C MET A 45 -25.94 28.14 7.28
N ASP A 46 -26.36 29.12 8.07
CA ASP A 46 -26.33 30.53 7.67
C ASP A 46 -24.88 31.02 7.45
N SER A 47 -24.72 31.90 6.47
CA SER A 47 -23.41 32.44 6.06
C SER A 47 -22.62 33.11 7.18
N ALA A 48 -23.28 33.77 8.14
CA ALA A 48 -22.62 34.38 9.29
C ALA A 48 -22.02 33.31 10.23
N ARG A 49 -22.78 32.25 10.50
CA ARG A 49 -22.31 31.10 11.30
C ARG A 49 -21.24 30.26 10.59
N VAL A 50 -21.27 30.18 9.26
CA VAL A 50 -20.23 29.48 8.48
C VAL A 50 -18.86 30.12 8.68
N LEU A 51 -18.79 31.45 8.60
CA LEU A 51 -17.54 32.19 8.79
C LEU A 51 -16.97 31.99 10.19
N GLU A 52 -17.82 32.15 11.22
CA GLU A 52 -17.46 31.95 12.62
C GLU A 52 -16.97 30.50 12.88
N SER A 53 -17.68 29.50 12.36
CA SER A 53 -17.31 28.09 12.54
C SER A 53 -15.98 27.75 11.87
N ILE A 54 -15.73 28.25 10.65
CA ILE A 54 -14.46 28.03 9.96
C ILE A 54 -13.32 28.73 10.72
N GLN A 55 -13.52 29.95 11.20
CA GLN A 55 -12.50 30.67 11.98
C GLN A 55 -12.18 29.96 13.30
N LEU A 56 -13.19 29.43 13.99
CA LEU A 56 -13.00 28.67 15.22
C LEU A 56 -12.21 27.38 14.95
N ALA A 57 -12.62 26.61 13.93
CA ALA A 57 -11.93 25.39 13.53
C ALA A 57 -10.46 25.67 13.15
N MET A 58 -10.18 26.76 12.42
CA MET A 58 -8.80 27.15 12.07
C MET A 58 -7.98 27.59 13.28
N LYS A 59 -8.62 28.15 14.31
CA LYS A 59 -7.94 28.53 15.56
C LYS A 59 -7.58 27.30 16.39
N GLU A 60 -8.47 26.32 16.48
CA GLU A 60 -8.21 25.02 17.12
C GLU A 60 -7.14 24.24 16.37
N PHE A 61 -7.21 24.23 15.03
CA PHE A 61 -6.16 23.68 14.17
C PHE A 61 -4.78 24.32 14.42
N GLY A 62 -4.75 25.62 14.71
CA GLY A 62 -3.52 26.33 15.11
C GLY A 62 -2.95 25.86 16.46
N ALA A 63 -3.79 25.47 17.41
CA ALA A 63 -3.35 24.95 18.70
C ALA A 63 -2.72 23.55 18.59
N GLU A 64 -3.18 22.75 17.63
CA GLU A 64 -2.62 21.42 17.30
C GLU A 64 -1.50 21.47 16.25
N SER A 65 -1.06 22.66 15.86
CA SER A 65 -0.10 22.88 14.76
C SER A 65 1.20 22.09 14.91
N PHE A 66 1.64 21.78 16.13
CA PHE A 66 2.81 20.94 16.35
C PHE A 66 2.59 19.48 15.91
N ALA A 67 1.46 18.88 16.31
CA ALA A 67 1.12 17.50 15.94
C ALA A 67 0.87 17.38 14.43
N ILE A 68 0.12 18.33 13.86
CA ILE A 68 -0.14 18.39 12.41
C ILE A 68 1.15 18.58 11.63
N ASN A 69 2.08 19.43 12.11
CA ASN A 69 3.38 19.58 11.45
C ASN A 69 4.17 18.27 11.48
N GLN A 70 4.15 17.52 12.59
CA GLN A 70 4.82 16.22 12.64
C GLN A 70 4.21 15.22 11.66
N GLU A 71 2.87 15.15 11.59
CA GLU A 71 2.14 14.31 10.65
C GLU A 71 2.40 14.71 9.20
N CYS A 72 2.36 16.01 8.88
CA CYS A 72 2.68 16.53 7.55
C CYS A 72 4.12 16.21 7.15
N MET A 73 5.08 16.38 8.07
CA MET A 73 6.49 16.06 7.80
C MET A 73 6.68 14.55 7.59
N HIS A 74 5.98 13.72 8.36
CA HIS A 74 5.97 12.27 8.17
C HIS A 74 5.38 11.90 6.80
N LEU A 75 4.23 12.46 6.42
CA LEU A 75 3.59 12.24 5.13
C LEU A 75 4.44 12.75 3.96
N VAL A 76 5.12 13.90 4.11
CA VAL A 76 6.05 14.41 3.09
C VAL A 76 7.24 13.48 2.94
N GLN A 77 7.81 13.00 4.05
CA GLN A 77 8.92 12.06 4.01
C GLN A 77 8.49 10.73 3.36
N GLU A 78 7.35 10.16 3.77
CA GLU A 78 6.78 8.95 3.20
C GLU A 78 6.47 9.13 1.71
N THR A 79 5.92 10.28 1.32
CA THR A 79 5.67 10.63 -0.08
C THR A 79 6.98 10.69 -0.86
N LEU A 80 8.00 11.39 -0.35
CA LEU A 80 9.30 11.49 -1.00
C LEU A 80 10.01 10.13 -1.08
N GLU A 81 9.93 9.31 -0.05
CA GLU A 81 10.44 7.93 -0.06
C GLU A 81 9.70 7.08 -1.09
N ASN A 82 8.37 7.23 -1.20
CA ASN A 82 7.58 6.62 -2.26
C ASN A 82 7.98 7.14 -3.65
N PHE A 83 8.30 8.42 -3.82
CA PHE A 83 8.74 8.99 -5.10
C PHE A 83 10.14 8.55 -5.51
N LEU A 84 11.07 8.45 -4.55
CA LEU A 84 12.49 8.20 -4.81
C LEU A 84 12.85 6.71 -4.81
N ASN A 85 12.12 5.90 -4.03
CA ASN A 85 12.38 4.46 -3.89
C ASN A 85 11.32 3.57 -4.57
N ALA A 86 10.27 4.12 -5.21
CA ALA A 86 9.34 3.30 -5.98
C ALA A 86 10.02 2.75 -7.22
N GLN A 87 10.64 1.58 -7.05
CA GLN A 87 10.92 0.67 -8.17
C GLN A 87 9.61 0.32 -8.92
N ASP A 88 8.45 0.43 -8.25
CA ASP A 88 7.12 0.17 -8.82
C ASP A 88 6.18 1.37 -8.64
N LYS A 89 6.14 2.26 -9.65
CA LYS A 89 5.32 3.49 -9.76
C LYS A 89 3.80 3.24 -9.83
N GLY A 90 3.25 2.41 -8.94
CA GLY A 90 1.86 1.98 -9.03
C GLY A 90 1.60 0.91 -10.09
N GLY A 91 2.64 0.28 -10.65
CA GLY A 91 2.48 -0.82 -11.62
C GLY A 91 1.81 -2.06 -11.03
N ASP A 92 1.95 -2.29 -9.72
CA ASP A 92 1.36 -3.43 -9.01
C ASP A 92 0.42 -3.00 -7.87
N ILE A 93 -0.75 -2.46 -8.24
CA ILE A 93 -1.75 -1.99 -7.27
C ILE A 93 -2.34 -3.16 -6.49
N LEU A 94 -2.71 -4.24 -7.19
CA LEU A 94 -3.31 -5.41 -6.57
C LEU A 94 -2.34 -6.08 -5.58
N GLY A 95 -1.06 -6.22 -5.95
CA GLY A 95 -0.04 -6.74 -5.04
C GLY A 95 0.21 -5.83 -3.85
N ARG A 96 0.14 -4.50 -4.00
CA ARG A 96 0.23 -3.59 -2.85
C ARG A 96 -0.94 -3.71 -1.88
N ILE A 97 -2.17 -3.90 -2.37
CA ILE A 97 -3.34 -4.21 -1.54
C ILE A 97 -3.10 -5.50 -0.76
N LEU A 98 -2.67 -6.56 -1.45
CA LEU A 98 -2.37 -7.86 -0.83
C LEU A 98 -1.27 -7.71 0.23
N VAL A 99 -0.18 -6.99 -0.07
CA VAL A 99 0.92 -6.78 0.88
C VAL A 99 0.45 -6.06 2.12
N HIS A 100 -0.26 -4.95 1.93
CA HIS A 100 -0.74 -4.13 3.03
C HIS A 100 -1.63 -4.94 3.97
N PHE A 101 -2.69 -5.57 3.45
CA PHE A 101 -3.68 -6.24 4.29
C PHE A 101 -3.26 -7.63 4.79
N ILE A 102 -2.33 -8.32 4.13
CA ILE A 102 -1.87 -9.65 4.56
C ILE A 102 -0.63 -9.56 5.45
N PHE A 103 0.33 -8.70 5.13
CA PHE A 103 1.67 -8.76 5.74
C PHE A 103 2.03 -7.57 6.62
N GLU A 104 1.38 -6.42 6.41
CA GLU A 104 1.67 -5.19 7.16
C GLU A 104 0.58 -4.87 8.20
N ALA A 105 -0.68 -5.15 7.90
CA ALA A 105 -1.83 -4.74 8.71
C ALA A 105 -2.15 -5.60 9.96
N PRO A 106 -1.92 -6.93 10.05
CA PRO A 106 -2.49 -7.68 11.17
C PRO A 106 -1.64 -7.57 12.46
N GLY A 107 -2.18 -6.83 13.44
CA GLY A 107 -1.99 -7.13 14.87
C GLY A 107 -0.72 -6.62 15.56
N GLY A 108 0.01 -5.68 14.95
CA GLY A 108 1.12 -4.98 15.62
C GLY A 108 2.50 -5.63 15.47
N ARG A 109 2.64 -6.72 14.72
CA ARG A 109 3.94 -7.31 14.37
C ARG A 109 4.11 -7.41 12.86
N ARG A 110 5.11 -6.71 12.34
CA ARG A 110 5.46 -6.71 10.91
C ARG A 110 5.96 -8.10 10.50
N LEU A 111 5.30 -8.76 9.54
CA LEU A 111 5.73 -10.08 9.04
C LEU A 111 6.87 -9.98 8.02
N ILE A 112 7.04 -8.82 7.38
CA ILE A 112 8.00 -8.62 6.30
C ILE A 112 8.92 -7.45 6.61
N HIS A 113 10.22 -7.72 6.61
CA HIS A 113 11.25 -6.74 6.94
C HIS A 113 11.83 -6.07 5.68
N ALA A 114 12.70 -5.08 5.86
CA ALA A 114 13.38 -4.45 4.73
C ALA A 114 14.27 -5.47 3.99
N GLU A 115 14.39 -5.29 2.67
CA GLU A 115 15.24 -6.17 1.86
C GLU A 115 16.69 -6.08 2.32
N GLY A 116 17.33 -7.23 2.53
CA GLY A 116 18.72 -7.29 3.01
C GLY A 116 18.90 -6.93 4.49
N SER A 117 17.81 -6.76 5.25
CA SER A 117 17.87 -6.75 6.72
C SER A 117 18.39 -8.09 7.27
N GLU A 118 18.85 -8.09 8.52
CA GLU A 118 19.31 -9.32 9.19
C GLU A 118 18.17 -10.34 9.26
N GLU A 119 16.95 -9.89 9.56
CA GLU A 119 15.77 -10.73 9.67
C GLU A 119 15.36 -11.36 8.33
N ASP A 120 15.34 -10.58 7.25
CA ASP A 120 15.04 -11.09 5.90
C ASP A 120 16.13 -12.07 5.42
N THR A 121 17.40 -11.75 5.68
CA THR A 121 18.54 -12.61 5.34
C THR A 121 18.50 -13.93 6.10
N LEU A 122 18.14 -13.90 7.38
CA LEU A 122 18.00 -15.10 8.21
C LEU A 122 16.84 -15.97 7.70
N ALA A 123 15.66 -15.39 7.48
CA ALA A 123 14.47 -16.11 7.03
C ALA A 123 14.61 -16.73 5.62
N ARG A 124 15.51 -16.18 4.79
CA ARG A 124 15.92 -16.75 3.50
C ARG A 124 16.83 -17.97 3.61
N ARG A 125 17.60 -18.09 4.70
CA ARG A 125 18.58 -19.16 4.96
C ARG A 125 17.99 -20.31 5.75
N GLU A 126 17.16 -20.00 6.73
CA GLU A 126 16.46 -20.95 7.58
C GLU A 126 15.01 -20.52 7.82
N PHE A 127 14.18 -21.43 8.33
CA PHE A 127 12.80 -21.09 8.65
C PHE A 127 12.75 -20.27 9.94
N THR A 128 12.16 -19.09 9.88
CA THR A 128 12.01 -18.19 11.03
C THR A 128 10.53 -17.95 11.31
N PRO A 129 9.98 -18.46 12.43
CA PRO A 129 8.58 -18.26 12.79
C PRO A 129 8.22 -16.77 12.91
N GLY A 130 7.12 -16.39 12.27
CA GLY A 130 6.61 -15.02 12.27
C GLY A 130 7.33 -14.06 11.33
N ILE A 131 8.26 -14.54 10.48
CA ILE A 131 8.95 -13.73 9.47
C ILE A 131 8.78 -14.37 8.10
N ILE A 132 8.20 -13.63 7.16
CA ILE A 132 8.02 -14.04 5.77
C ILE A 132 9.12 -13.36 4.94
N PRO A 133 10.10 -14.11 4.39
CA PRO A 133 11.15 -13.52 3.58
C PRO A 133 10.57 -12.94 2.29
N ARG A 134 11.10 -11.80 1.83
CA ARG A 134 10.59 -11.09 0.64
C ARG A 134 10.48 -11.94 -0.62
N PRO A 135 11.42 -12.86 -0.91
CA PRO A 135 11.27 -13.76 -2.05
C PRO A 135 10.03 -14.64 -1.95
N LEU A 136 9.75 -15.21 -0.78
CA LEU A 136 8.55 -16.03 -0.56
C LEU A 136 7.27 -15.21 -0.76
N MET A 137 7.22 -14.01 -0.18
CA MET A 137 6.13 -13.06 -0.42
C MET A 137 5.95 -12.80 -1.92
N ARG A 138 7.02 -12.47 -2.65
CA ARG A 138 6.94 -12.18 -4.09
C ARG A 138 6.39 -13.35 -4.89
N TYR A 139 6.86 -14.57 -4.65
CA TYR A 139 6.31 -15.75 -5.34
C TYR A 139 4.85 -16.01 -4.98
N PHE A 140 4.46 -15.76 -3.73
CA PHE A 140 3.08 -15.86 -3.29
C PHE A 140 2.17 -14.83 -3.96
N LEU A 141 2.63 -13.58 -4.11
CA LEU A 141 1.91 -12.55 -4.86
C LEU A 141 1.75 -12.97 -6.34
N ILE A 142 2.82 -13.41 -7.00
CA ILE A 142 2.76 -13.91 -8.39
C ILE A 142 1.80 -15.10 -8.52
N CYS A 143 1.74 -15.97 -7.50
CA CYS A 143 0.79 -17.08 -7.47
C CYS A 143 -0.67 -16.60 -7.51
N ILE A 144 -0.98 -15.50 -6.82
CA ILE A 144 -2.32 -14.91 -6.72
C ILE A 144 -2.66 -14.09 -7.97
N ARG A 145 -1.85 -13.07 -8.28
CA ARG A 145 -2.15 -12.05 -9.30
C ARG A 145 -1.52 -12.30 -10.67
N GLY A 146 -0.67 -13.31 -10.79
CA GLY A 146 0.19 -13.46 -11.97
C GLY A 146 1.30 -12.41 -12.01
N THR A 147 2.04 -12.40 -13.11
CA THR A 147 3.15 -11.47 -13.35
C THR A 147 2.68 -10.07 -13.70
N VAL A 148 3.30 -9.07 -13.08
CA VAL A 148 3.19 -7.67 -13.47
C VAL A 148 4.46 -7.25 -14.21
N ASN A 149 4.28 -6.73 -15.42
CA ASN A 149 5.37 -6.29 -16.29
C ASN A 149 6.13 -5.12 -15.64
N GLY A 150 7.46 -5.20 -15.66
CA GLY A 150 8.34 -4.19 -15.05
C GLY A 150 8.55 -4.36 -13.55
N VAL A 151 7.73 -5.18 -12.88
CA VAL A 151 7.81 -5.47 -11.43
C VAL A 151 8.42 -6.86 -11.19
N ASP A 152 7.90 -7.88 -11.86
CA ASP A 152 8.31 -9.26 -11.63
C ASP A 152 9.36 -9.74 -12.65
N PRO A 153 10.30 -10.61 -12.23
CA PRO A 153 11.45 -10.99 -13.06
C PRO A 153 11.14 -12.05 -14.13
N PHE A 154 9.93 -12.61 -14.18
CA PHE A 154 9.52 -13.63 -15.15
C PHE A 154 7.99 -13.64 -15.32
N GLN A 155 7.52 -14.35 -16.35
CA GLN A 155 6.11 -14.48 -16.72
C GLN A 155 5.43 -15.69 -16.08
N SER A 156 4.26 -15.47 -15.47
CA SER A 156 3.37 -16.49 -14.93
C SER A 156 1.93 -15.98 -14.89
N LEU A 157 0.99 -16.90 -15.10
CA LEU A 157 -0.44 -16.68 -14.88
C LEU A 157 -0.77 -16.72 -13.37
N PRO A 158 -1.94 -16.21 -12.94
CA PRO A 158 -2.45 -16.33 -11.56
C PRO A 158 -2.81 -17.78 -11.21
N VAL A 159 -1.78 -18.58 -10.91
CA VAL A 159 -1.89 -20.04 -10.80
C VAL A 159 -2.81 -20.50 -9.66
N LEU A 160 -2.97 -19.71 -8.60
CA LEU A 160 -3.85 -20.05 -7.47
C LEU A 160 -5.31 -20.20 -7.90
N PHE A 161 -5.74 -19.44 -8.91
CA PHE A 161 -7.12 -19.41 -9.38
C PHE A 161 -7.36 -20.36 -10.57
N GLY A 162 -6.30 -20.91 -11.17
CA GLY A 162 -6.39 -21.88 -12.25
C GLY A 162 -7.21 -21.37 -13.43
N SER A 163 -8.40 -21.96 -13.65
CA SER A 163 -9.33 -21.59 -14.71
C SER A 163 -10.15 -20.34 -14.41
N ASP A 164 -10.19 -19.90 -13.15
CA ASP A 164 -10.91 -18.71 -12.68
C ASP A 164 -10.03 -17.44 -12.76
N PHE A 165 -9.21 -17.34 -13.81
CA PHE A 165 -8.31 -16.20 -14.01
C PHE A 165 -9.08 -14.87 -14.21
N LYS A 166 -10.32 -14.96 -14.70
CA LYS A 166 -11.21 -13.83 -14.96
C LYS A 166 -11.50 -13.02 -13.70
N PHE A 167 -11.65 -13.69 -12.55
CA PHE A 167 -11.83 -13.02 -11.27
C PHE A 167 -10.65 -12.08 -10.95
N ILE A 168 -9.41 -12.53 -11.18
CA ILE A 168 -8.22 -11.71 -10.93
C ILE A 168 -8.09 -10.56 -11.93
N GLU A 169 -8.48 -10.76 -13.19
CA GLU A 169 -8.55 -9.67 -14.17
C GLU A 169 -9.56 -8.59 -13.73
N GLU A 170 -10.75 -8.99 -13.28
CA GLU A 170 -11.79 -8.09 -12.77
C GLU A 170 -11.32 -7.36 -11.50
N CYS A 171 -10.66 -8.05 -10.57
CA CYS A 171 -10.06 -7.43 -9.40
C CYS A 171 -8.97 -6.42 -9.77
N THR A 172 -8.15 -6.72 -10.78
CA THR A 172 -7.08 -5.83 -11.23
C THR A 172 -7.66 -4.54 -11.81
N ALA A 173 -8.69 -4.65 -12.66
CA ALA A 173 -9.39 -3.49 -13.21
C ALA A 173 -10.04 -2.64 -12.11
N THR A 174 -10.72 -3.28 -11.15
CA THR A 174 -11.35 -2.60 -10.01
C THR A 174 -10.32 -1.88 -9.13
N ALA A 175 -9.19 -2.52 -8.85
CA ALA A 175 -8.11 -1.90 -8.06
C ALA A 175 -7.52 -0.66 -8.77
N LEU A 176 -7.37 -0.72 -10.10
CA LEU A 176 -6.94 0.42 -10.91
C LEU A 176 -7.95 1.58 -10.85
N GLU A 177 -9.24 1.29 -11.00
CA GLU A 177 -10.29 2.30 -10.90
C GLU A 177 -10.29 2.99 -9.54
N LEU A 178 -10.21 2.22 -8.44
CA LEU A 178 -10.14 2.77 -7.08
C LEU A 178 -8.89 3.63 -6.88
N ALA A 179 -7.75 3.22 -7.44
CA ALA A 179 -6.50 3.92 -7.26
C ALA A 179 -6.41 5.24 -8.03
N ASN A 180 -7.19 5.41 -9.11
CA ASN A 180 -7.20 6.63 -9.91
C ASN A 180 -7.57 7.87 -9.08
N ASP A 181 -8.49 7.73 -8.12
CA ASP A 181 -8.89 8.80 -7.19
C ASP A 181 -7.73 9.26 -6.27
N TYR A 182 -6.69 8.44 -6.15
CA TYR A 182 -5.54 8.65 -5.27
C TYR A 182 -4.25 8.94 -6.04
N ARG A 183 -4.32 9.08 -7.37
CA ARG A 183 -3.17 9.50 -8.18
C ARG A 183 -2.83 10.95 -7.88
N MET A 184 -1.55 11.22 -7.66
CA MET A 184 -1.10 12.56 -7.28
C MET A 184 -1.00 13.54 -8.46
N VAL A 185 -1.09 13.03 -9.69
CA VAL A 185 -1.13 13.83 -10.93
C VAL A 185 -2.28 13.30 -11.76
N GLU A 186 -3.24 14.18 -12.07
CA GLU A 186 -4.37 13.88 -12.94
C GLU A 186 -3.86 13.47 -14.34
N ASP A 187 -4.53 12.48 -14.95
CA ASP A 187 -4.30 12.02 -16.33
C ASP A 187 -2.93 11.38 -16.65
N SER A 188 -2.19 10.89 -15.64
CA SER A 188 -0.97 10.10 -15.86
C SER A 188 -1.04 8.72 -15.18
N GLU A 189 -1.06 7.67 -15.99
CA GLU A 189 -1.03 6.27 -15.51
C GLU A 189 0.27 5.91 -14.78
N ASP A 190 1.36 6.64 -15.06
CA ASP A 190 2.67 6.49 -14.40
C ASP A 190 2.80 7.36 -13.13
N SER A 191 1.74 8.08 -12.76
CA SER A 191 1.73 8.93 -11.57
C SER A 191 1.71 8.10 -10.28
N PRO A 192 2.52 8.46 -9.27
CA PRO A 192 2.44 7.86 -7.96
C PRO A 192 1.05 7.94 -7.35
N ILE A 193 0.71 6.91 -6.58
CA ILE A 193 -0.55 6.79 -5.85
C ILE A 193 -0.29 7.12 -4.38
N TYR A 194 -1.15 7.94 -3.77
CA TYR A 194 -1.13 8.20 -2.34
C TYR A 194 -1.70 7.00 -1.56
N PHE A 195 -0.84 6.01 -1.31
CA PHE A 195 -1.22 4.74 -0.67
C PHE A 195 -1.80 4.87 0.76
N PRO A 196 -1.33 5.77 1.64
CA PRO A 196 -1.91 5.90 2.98
C PRO A 196 -3.40 6.25 2.94
N GLY A 197 -3.80 7.23 2.13
CA GLY A 197 -5.21 7.57 1.95
C GLY A 197 -5.99 6.48 1.22
N PHE A 198 -5.36 5.82 0.25
CA PHE A 198 -5.97 4.72 -0.51
C PHE A 198 -6.33 3.53 0.38
N PHE A 199 -5.46 3.10 1.29
CA PHE A 199 -5.75 1.98 2.19
C PHE A 199 -6.76 2.32 3.30
N LEU A 200 -6.91 3.61 3.62
CA LEU A 200 -7.95 4.11 4.52
C LEU A 200 -9.30 4.29 3.83
N ASP A 201 -9.39 4.22 2.49
CA ASP A 201 -10.67 4.29 1.78
C ASP A 201 -11.52 3.07 2.08
N ARG A 202 -12.74 3.31 2.56
CA ARG A 202 -13.74 2.27 2.81
C ARG A 202 -14.04 1.41 1.59
N ARG A 203 -14.07 1.99 0.39
CA ARG A 203 -14.28 1.25 -0.87
C ARG A 203 -13.17 0.25 -1.10
N VAL A 204 -11.92 0.65 -0.84
CA VAL A 204 -10.73 -0.20 -0.95
C VAL A 204 -10.74 -1.30 0.12
N GLN A 205 -11.14 -0.98 1.36
CA GLN A 205 -11.25 -1.99 2.42
C GLN A 205 -12.34 -3.03 2.12
N VAL A 206 -13.50 -2.62 1.63
CA VAL A 206 -14.57 -3.55 1.20
C VAL A 206 -14.09 -4.43 0.05
N PHE A 207 -13.46 -3.84 -0.97
CA PHE A 207 -12.84 -4.57 -2.07
C PHE A 207 -11.80 -5.58 -1.55
N ALA A 208 -10.94 -5.17 -0.62
CA ALA A 208 -9.93 -6.02 -0.03
C ALA A 208 -10.53 -7.18 0.77
N VAL A 209 -11.65 -7.01 1.47
CA VAL A 209 -12.36 -8.13 2.13
C VAL A 209 -12.82 -9.17 1.10
N GLU A 210 -13.41 -8.73 -0.02
CA GLU A 210 -13.87 -9.65 -1.06
C GLU A 210 -12.69 -10.42 -1.69
N LEU A 211 -11.63 -9.69 -2.06
CA LEU A 211 -10.41 -10.26 -2.60
C LEU A 211 -9.77 -11.27 -1.64
N LEU A 212 -9.50 -10.86 -0.39
CA LEU A 212 -8.86 -11.72 0.61
C LEU A 212 -9.76 -12.90 0.98
N GLY A 213 -11.09 -12.71 1.01
CA GLY A 213 -12.05 -13.80 1.21
C GLY A 213 -11.96 -14.87 0.13
N LYS A 214 -11.84 -14.46 -1.14
CA LYS A 214 -11.65 -15.38 -2.27
C LYS A 214 -10.28 -16.05 -2.26
N VAL A 215 -9.22 -15.30 -1.95
CA VAL A 215 -7.87 -15.86 -1.79
C VAL A 215 -7.86 -16.90 -0.67
N TRP A 216 -8.42 -16.57 0.51
CA TRP A 216 -8.51 -17.48 1.65
C TRP A 216 -9.28 -18.75 1.31
N GLN A 217 -10.46 -18.62 0.68
CA GLN A 217 -11.24 -19.78 0.23
C GLN A 217 -10.42 -20.70 -0.68
N ARG A 218 -9.70 -20.16 -1.65
CA ARG A 218 -8.83 -20.96 -2.54
C ARG A 218 -7.68 -21.63 -1.78
N LEU A 219 -7.13 -20.96 -0.76
CA LEU A 219 -6.09 -21.54 0.08
C LEU A 219 -6.62 -22.69 0.95
N GLU A 220 -7.85 -22.60 1.46
CA GLU A 220 -8.48 -23.69 2.22
C GLU A 220 -8.82 -24.90 1.33
N ASP A 221 -9.30 -24.66 0.10
CA ASP A 221 -9.68 -25.71 -0.83
C ASP A 221 -8.47 -26.51 -1.37
N LEU A 222 -7.27 -25.91 -1.37
CA LEU A 222 -6.05 -26.52 -1.87
C LEU A 222 -5.29 -27.23 -0.74
N PRO A 223 -4.72 -28.44 -0.95
CA PRO A 223 -3.79 -29.02 0.01
C PRO A 223 -2.51 -28.18 0.14
N GLU A 224 -1.89 -28.14 1.32
CA GLU A 224 -0.67 -27.35 1.56
C GLU A 224 0.47 -27.75 0.60
N GLU A 225 0.58 -29.04 0.31
CA GLU A 225 1.59 -29.60 -0.58
C GLU A 225 1.43 -29.09 -2.02
N TRP A 226 0.19 -28.78 -2.44
CA TRP A 226 -0.06 -28.22 -3.76
C TRP A 226 0.44 -26.80 -3.86
N LEU A 227 0.15 -25.95 -2.87
CA LEU A 227 0.68 -24.59 -2.83
C LEU A 227 2.21 -24.60 -2.76
N LEU A 228 2.78 -25.49 -1.94
CA LEU A 228 4.23 -25.69 -1.87
C LEU A 228 4.83 -26.01 -3.25
N ARG A 229 4.22 -26.93 -4.00
CA ARG A 229 4.64 -27.26 -5.37
C ARG A 229 4.52 -26.07 -6.32
N ILE A 230 3.44 -25.29 -6.22
CA ILE A 230 3.27 -24.08 -7.04
C ILE A 230 4.42 -23.09 -6.78
N LEU A 231 4.71 -22.79 -5.51
CA LEU A 231 5.79 -21.85 -5.17
C LEU A 231 7.17 -22.36 -5.62
N HIS A 232 7.45 -23.66 -5.47
CA HIS A 232 8.69 -24.26 -6.01
C HIS A 232 8.77 -24.18 -7.53
N ASN A 233 7.66 -24.41 -8.23
CA ASN A 233 7.59 -24.28 -9.68
C ASN A 233 7.82 -22.83 -10.13
N LEU A 234 7.28 -21.84 -9.41
CA LEU A 234 7.54 -20.43 -9.68
C LEU A 234 9.01 -20.07 -9.41
N HIS A 235 9.58 -20.56 -8.32
CA HIS A 235 10.99 -20.34 -7.99
C HIS A 235 11.93 -20.91 -9.06
N SER A 236 11.66 -22.13 -9.56
CA SER A 236 12.48 -22.77 -10.59
C SER A 236 12.37 -22.12 -11.98
N LYS A 237 11.26 -21.44 -12.30
CA LYS A 237 11.09 -20.70 -13.57
C LYS A 237 12.00 -19.47 -13.70
N ARG A 238 12.56 -19.01 -12.59
CA ARG A 238 13.45 -17.85 -12.58
C ARG A 238 14.74 -18.16 -13.34
N ARG A 239 15.05 -17.35 -14.36
CA ARG A 239 16.36 -17.40 -15.03
C ARG A 239 17.44 -16.99 -14.03
N LYS A 240 18.54 -17.74 -13.99
CA LYS A 240 19.72 -17.51 -13.13
C LYS A 240 20.42 -16.18 -13.44
N THR A 241 19.80 -15.06 -13.11
CA THR A 241 20.51 -13.80 -12.90
C THR A 241 20.79 -13.73 -11.40
N VAL A 242 22.05 -13.98 -11.05
CA VAL A 242 22.57 -13.99 -9.66
C VAL A 242 22.23 -12.64 -9.03
N SER A 243 21.19 -12.62 -8.20
CA SER A 243 20.77 -11.49 -7.40
C SER A 243 21.03 -11.84 -5.95
N SER A 244 21.52 -10.88 -5.16
CA SER A 244 21.78 -11.02 -3.72
C SER A 244 20.52 -11.22 -2.87
N ILE A 245 19.34 -11.28 -3.51
CA ILE A 245 18.02 -11.21 -2.88
C ILE A 245 17.31 -12.58 -2.95
N ASP A 246 18.01 -13.66 -3.29
CA ASP A 246 17.38 -14.94 -3.60
C ASP A 246 17.07 -15.75 -2.34
N MET A 247 16.09 -16.66 -2.45
CA MET A 247 15.86 -17.65 -1.42
C MET A 247 17.04 -18.63 -1.40
N GLU A 248 17.71 -18.78 -0.25
CA GLU A 248 18.90 -19.65 -0.12
C GLU A 248 18.54 -21.10 0.27
N ARG A 249 17.33 -21.30 0.80
CA ARG A 249 16.75 -22.61 1.13
C ARG A 249 15.54 -22.95 0.27
N HIS A 250 15.10 -24.20 0.36
CA HIS A 250 13.81 -24.63 -0.18
C HIS A 250 12.66 -24.12 0.69
N PHE A 251 11.54 -23.77 0.07
CA PHE A 251 10.28 -23.59 0.76
C PHE A 251 9.85 -24.89 1.44
N THR A 252 9.25 -24.78 2.62
CA THR A 252 8.74 -25.90 3.42
C THR A 252 7.23 -25.78 3.64
N LEU A 253 6.61 -26.79 4.27
CA LEU A 253 5.19 -26.72 4.61
C LEU A 253 4.92 -25.68 5.71
N GLU A 254 5.89 -25.44 6.59
CA GLU A 254 5.82 -24.40 7.63
C GLU A 254 5.72 -23.00 7.01
N ASP A 255 6.44 -22.73 5.92
CA ASP A 255 6.26 -21.49 5.15
C ASP A 255 4.83 -21.33 4.63
N ILE A 256 4.24 -22.44 4.15
CA ILE A 256 2.87 -22.43 3.63
C ILE A 256 1.86 -22.16 4.74
N ARG A 257 2.03 -22.77 5.91
CA ARG A 257 1.19 -22.51 7.09
C ARG A 257 1.27 -21.05 7.51
N GLN A 258 2.46 -20.48 7.56
CA GLN A 258 2.65 -19.07 7.92
C GLN A 258 1.99 -18.12 6.90
N LEU A 259 2.04 -18.43 5.61
CA LEU A 259 1.32 -17.67 4.58
C LEU A 259 -0.20 -17.75 4.76
N ARG A 260 -0.73 -18.95 5.05
CA ARG A 260 -2.16 -19.15 5.33
C ARG A 260 -2.61 -18.37 6.56
N GLU A 261 -1.87 -18.50 7.65
CA GLU A 261 -2.14 -17.77 8.89
C GLU A 261 -2.11 -16.25 8.65
N ALA A 262 -1.14 -15.75 7.88
CA ALA A 262 -1.07 -14.32 7.53
C ALA A 262 -2.32 -13.85 6.76
N VAL A 263 -2.78 -14.62 5.76
CA VAL A 263 -4.00 -14.28 5.00
C VAL A 263 -5.25 -14.33 5.90
N GLN A 264 -5.36 -15.36 6.73
CA GLN A 264 -6.49 -15.52 7.65
C GLN A 264 -6.55 -14.37 8.65
N GLN A 265 -5.40 -14.02 9.26
CA GLN A 265 -5.30 -12.92 10.22
C GLN A 265 -5.57 -11.57 9.55
N GLY A 266 -5.03 -11.33 8.35
CA GLY A 266 -5.29 -10.13 7.56
C GLY A 266 -6.77 -9.95 7.25
N LEU A 267 -7.44 -11.02 6.79
CA LEU A 267 -8.88 -11.02 6.51
C LEU A 267 -9.70 -10.75 7.79
N ALA A 268 -9.38 -11.43 8.90
CA ALA A 268 -10.08 -11.27 10.16
C ALA A 268 -9.91 -9.83 10.73
N ALA A 269 -8.71 -9.27 10.68
CA ALA A 269 -8.42 -7.91 11.12
C ALA A 269 -9.20 -6.88 10.29
N LEU A 270 -9.24 -7.05 8.97
CA LEU A 270 -9.95 -6.17 8.06
C LEU A 270 -11.48 -6.23 8.27
N GLN A 271 -12.03 -7.43 8.44
CA GLN A 271 -13.46 -7.62 8.75
C GLN A 271 -13.84 -6.99 10.10
N HIS A 272 -12.99 -7.16 11.12
CA HIS A 272 -13.21 -6.55 12.42
C HIS A 272 -13.17 -5.01 12.36
N GLY A 273 -12.19 -4.44 11.65
CA GLY A 273 -12.09 -2.99 11.44
C GLY A 273 -13.36 -2.39 10.84
N LEU A 274 -13.88 -3.01 9.76
CA LEU A 274 -15.12 -2.56 9.11
C LEU A 274 -16.37 -2.68 10.00
N GLN A 275 -16.40 -3.63 10.93
CA GLN A 275 -17.50 -3.79 11.89
C GLN A 275 -17.48 -2.68 12.96
N CYS A 276 -16.30 -2.33 13.47
CA CYS A 276 -16.15 -1.28 14.49
C CYS A 276 -16.59 0.10 13.98
N ASP A 277 -16.29 0.43 12.73
CA ASP A 277 -16.70 1.70 12.09
C ASP A 277 -18.23 1.84 11.95
N PHE A 278 -18.93 0.71 11.78
CA PHE A 278 -20.40 0.69 11.72
C PHE A 278 -21.07 0.99 13.06
N SER A 279 -20.43 0.60 14.17
CA SER A 279 -20.92 0.88 15.52
C SER A 279 -20.69 2.32 15.96
N ALA A 280 -19.61 2.96 15.52
CA ALA A 280 -19.31 4.37 15.85
C ALA A 280 -20.21 5.37 15.10
N SER A 281 -20.77 4.97 13.95
CA SER A 281 -21.65 5.83 13.13
C SER A 281 -23.12 5.85 13.59
N ARG A 282 -23.46 5.17 14.69
CA ARG A 282 -24.83 5.02 15.22
C ARG A 282 -25.05 5.65 16.60
N THR A 283 -24.04 6.35 17.12
CA THR A 283 -24.10 7.16 18.35
C THR A 283 -23.99 8.62 18.02
#